data_AF-A0A7X7U1T9-F1
#
_entry.id   AF-A0A7X7U1T9-F1
#
_cell.length_a   1.000
_cell.length_b   1.000
_cell.length_c   1.000
_cell.angle_alpha   90.00
_cell.angle_beta   90.00
_cell.angle_gamma   90.00
#
_symmetry.space_group_name_H-M   'P 1'
#
loop_
_entity.id
_entity.type
_entity.pdbx_description
1 polymer ?
#
loop_
_entity_poly.entity_id
_entity_poly.type
_entity_poly.pdbx_seq_one_letter_code
_entity_poly.pdbx_strand_id
1 'polypeptide(L)'
;MIQVSAKVPIIRARAVAYWAVLVVLGWSGVCGAQFLNSSFEATYAGLPSPRLLPSDWSHLDNPSFNSYCTDIWQTDGAYSACLFSLGGKSFKPGQCQSFYQYVDLTGMGVIGFDAMLTANPSGVFAHFEASLLVDDVPLWSATVEGEYLNQEVSIAGLSDWHMVELRLTALDSGTFTDSYWVCWDNLSVFEGASTLEAAIDLDPDTLNPFLHGRWITCYIELPEGYDVAQIDESTVTLEEIAAVTGPDRWMRMWSRWWWGRPWAWRWACANVSRRTIVDHDRDGIPERVVRFDWAAVAAIAQAPQTTVAVAGELLDGTPFEGTATIKVIDRPGKKK
;
A
#
# COMPACT_ATOMS: atom_id res chain seq x y z
N MET A 1 -29.69 24.36 16.46
CA MET A 1 -28.89 23.30 17.10
C MET A 1 -28.45 22.39 15.96
N ILE A 2 -27.21 22.55 15.53
CA ILE A 2 -26.68 22.07 14.25
C ILE A 2 -26.21 20.63 14.44
N GLN A 3 -26.83 19.70 13.71
CA GLN A 3 -26.37 18.31 13.64
C GLN A 3 -25.15 18.25 12.70
N VAL A 4 -23.98 18.02 13.28
CA VAL A 4 -22.75 17.73 12.54
C VAL A 4 -22.82 16.26 12.12
N SER A 5 -23.12 16.04 10.84
CA SER A 5 -23.01 14.73 10.20
C SER A 5 -21.51 14.41 10.05
N ALA A 6 -21.00 13.53 10.91
CA ALA A 6 -19.66 12.98 10.76
C ALA A 6 -19.68 12.03 9.55
N LYS A 7 -18.94 12.38 8.49
CA LYS A 7 -18.66 11.46 7.38
C LYS A 7 -17.75 10.36 7.91
N VAL A 8 -18.30 9.16 8.06
CA VAL A 8 -17.53 7.93 8.23
C VAL A 8 -16.87 7.63 6.88
N PRO A 9 -15.54 7.45 6.79
CA PRO A 9 -14.93 6.90 5.59
C PRO A 9 -15.37 5.44 5.46
N ILE A 10 -16.08 5.14 4.38
CA ILE A 10 -16.41 3.77 4.00
C ILE A 10 -15.13 3.17 3.42
N ILE A 11 -14.33 2.51 4.27
CA ILE A 11 -13.26 1.64 3.83
C ILE A 11 -13.93 0.41 3.25
N ARG A 12 -13.96 0.30 1.92
CA ARG A 12 -14.42 -0.90 1.23
C ARG A 12 -13.33 -1.95 1.36
N ALA A 13 -13.59 -2.98 2.17
CA ALA A 13 -12.90 -4.26 2.06
C ALA A 13 -13.00 -4.74 0.60
N ARG A 14 -11.86 -4.85 -0.08
CA ARG A 14 -11.76 -5.63 -1.30
C ARG A 14 -11.16 -6.98 -0.92
N ALA A 15 -11.98 -8.01 -1.06
CA ALA A 15 -11.51 -9.38 -1.10
C ALA A 15 -10.66 -9.54 -2.37
N VAL A 16 -9.36 -9.30 -2.24
CA VAL A 16 -8.41 -9.81 -3.22
C VAL A 16 -8.13 -11.24 -2.79
N ALA A 17 -8.74 -12.18 -3.49
CA ALA A 17 -8.33 -13.58 -3.41
C ALA A 17 -6.94 -13.68 -4.03
N TYR A 18 -5.91 -13.26 -3.30
CA TYR A 18 -4.55 -13.68 -3.57
C TYR A 18 -4.51 -15.17 -3.24
N TRP A 19 -4.14 -15.96 -4.24
CA TRP A 19 -3.70 -17.32 -4.02
C TRP A 19 -2.47 -17.24 -3.11
N ALA A 20 -2.70 -17.23 -1.80
CA ALA A 20 -1.71 -17.64 -0.83
C ALA A 20 -1.34 -19.05 -1.24
N VAL A 21 -0.20 -19.21 -1.90
CA VAL A 21 0.40 -20.52 -2.07
C VAL A 21 0.84 -20.93 -0.67
N LEU A 22 -0.09 -21.59 0.03
CA LEU A 22 0.19 -22.44 1.19
C LEU A 22 1.13 -23.55 0.71
N VAL A 23 2.42 -23.29 0.66
CA VAL A 23 3.43 -24.36 0.60
C VAL A 23 3.64 -24.84 2.03
N VAL A 24 2.73 -25.69 2.49
CA VAL A 24 3.03 -26.59 3.61
C VAL A 24 3.22 -27.98 3.03
N LEU A 25 4.50 -28.39 3.01
CA LEU A 25 5.10 -29.74 2.99
C LEU A 25 5.94 -30.07 1.76
N GLY A 26 7.24 -30.18 2.01
CA GLY A 26 8.18 -30.94 1.18
C GLY A 26 9.55 -30.29 1.13
N TRP A 27 10.47 -30.71 2.00
CA TRP A 27 11.89 -30.42 1.88
C TRP A 27 12.39 -30.64 0.44
N SER A 28 12.87 -29.57 -0.22
CA SER A 28 14.19 -29.52 -0.88
C SER A 28 14.40 -28.18 -1.60
N GLY A 29 15.29 -27.33 -1.05
CA GLY A 29 16.25 -26.60 -1.89
C GLY A 29 15.84 -25.28 -2.56
N VAL A 30 14.86 -24.52 -2.04
CA VAL A 30 14.71 -23.10 -2.38
C VAL A 30 14.57 -22.32 -1.08
N CYS A 31 15.61 -21.58 -0.70
CA CYS A 31 15.66 -20.75 0.49
C CYS A 31 14.85 -19.48 0.20
N GLY A 32 13.52 -19.59 0.26
CA GLY A 32 12.66 -18.42 0.33
C GLY A 32 12.76 -17.86 1.74
N ALA A 33 12.98 -16.56 1.88
CA ALA A 33 12.82 -15.85 3.13
C ALA A 33 11.48 -16.26 3.76
N GLN A 34 11.46 -16.67 5.03
CA GLN A 34 10.20 -16.92 5.72
C GLN A 34 10.37 -16.63 7.20
N PHE A 35 9.41 -15.88 7.76
CA PHE A 35 9.29 -15.74 9.20
C PHE A 35 8.84 -17.06 9.83
N LEU A 36 9.52 -17.48 10.89
CA LEU A 36 9.05 -18.57 11.73
C LEU A 36 7.88 -18.08 12.61
N ASN A 37 6.83 -18.89 12.72
CA ASN A 37 5.61 -18.57 13.46
C ASN A 37 5.02 -17.19 13.11
N SER A 38 4.86 -16.94 11.82
CA SER A 38 4.59 -15.60 11.30
C SER A 38 3.15 -15.10 11.51
N SER A 39 2.20 -16.02 11.74
CA SER A 39 0.83 -15.73 12.19
C SER A 39 0.67 -15.93 13.70
N PHE A 40 1.76 -16.12 14.45
CA PHE A 40 1.76 -16.20 15.92
C PHE A 40 0.89 -17.29 16.56
N GLU A 41 0.56 -18.33 15.79
CA GLU A 41 -0.33 -19.42 16.19
C GLU A 41 0.33 -20.45 17.12
N ALA A 42 1.64 -20.68 16.95
CA ALA A 42 2.40 -21.50 17.88
C ALA A 42 2.63 -20.72 19.17
N THR A 43 2.28 -21.32 20.32
CA THR A 43 2.40 -20.68 21.63
C THR A 43 2.86 -21.70 22.68
N TYR A 44 3.51 -21.23 23.75
CA TYR A 44 3.87 -22.11 24.88
C TYR A 44 2.78 -22.14 25.94
N ALA A 45 2.57 -23.33 26.53
CA ALA A 45 1.73 -23.48 27.71
C ALA A 45 2.51 -23.07 28.99
N GLY A 46 2.02 -22.10 29.77
CA GLY A 46 2.66 -21.67 31.02
C GLY A 46 1.91 -20.57 31.79
N LEU A 47 2.23 -20.42 33.09
CA LEU A 47 1.68 -19.37 33.98
C LEU A 47 2.62 -18.15 34.05
N PRO A 48 2.09 -16.94 34.38
CA PRO A 48 0.69 -16.64 34.70
C PRO A 48 -0.10 -16.45 33.42
N SER A 49 -0.89 -17.44 33.00
CA SER A 49 -1.55 -17.50 31.69
C SER A 49 -1.05 -16.44 30.69
N PRO A 50 0.12 -16.63 30.04
CA PRO A 50 0.36 -15.93 28.80
C PRO A 50 0.78 -16.92 27.72
N ARG A 51 0.26 -16.71 26.51
CA ARG A 51 0.73 -17.40 25.33
C ARG A 51 2.05 -16.72 24.94
N LEU A 52 3.14 -17.00 25.67
CA LEU A 52 4.43 -16.37 25.37
C LEU A 52 4.78 -16.57 23.90
N LEU A 53 5.39 -15.54 23.31
CA LEU A 53 5.98 -15.64 21.98
C LEU A 53 6.97 -16.82 21.95
N PRO A 54 6.91 -17.70 20.93
CA PRO A 54 7.82 -18.82 20.83
C PRO A 54 9.29 -18.42 20.77
N SER A 55 10.18 -19.36 21.08
CA SER A 55 11.65 -19.16 21.02
C SER A 55 12.19 -18.81 19.64
N ASP A 56 11.34 -18.91 18.61
CA ASP A 56 11.62 -18.45 17.25
C ASP A 56 11.80 -16.93 17.17
N TRP A 57 11.32 -16.19 18.18
CA TRP A 57 11.43 -14.75 18.30
C TRP A 57 12.38 -14.37 19.43
N SER A 58 13.35 -13.52 19.13
CA SER A 58 14.24 -12.94 20.13
C SER A 58 13.62 -11.66 20.69
N HIS A 59 13.95 -11.31 21.93
CA HIS A 59 13.30 -10.22 22.66
C HIS A 59 14.29 -9.15 23.12
N LEU A 60 13.83 -7.91 23.12
CA LEU A 60 14.41 -6.82 23.88
C LEU A 60 13.44 -6.44 25.00
N ASP A 61 13.69 -6.99 26.19
CA ASP A 61 12.79 -6.84 27.33
C ASP A 61 13.06 -5.58 28.15
N ASN A 62 11.98 -4.88 28.47
CA ASN A 62 11.98 -3.75 29.39
C ASN A 62 10.98 -4.00 30.54
N PRO A 63 11.38 -3.84 31.82
CA PRO A 63 10.50 -4.11 32.98
C PRO A 63 9.21 -3.28 33.06
N SER A 64 9.11 -2.19 32.29
CA SER A 64 7.91 -1.36 32.19
C SER A 64 6.93 -1.82 31.10
N PHE A 65 7.27 -2.87 30.37
CA PHE A 65 6.50 -3.42 29.25
C PHE A 65 6.33 -4.92 29.42
N ASN A 66 5.56 -5.53 28.52
CA ASN A 66 5.43 -6.96 28.38
C ASN A 66 5.01 -7.34 26.95
N SER A 67 5.17 -8.60 26.58
CA SER A 67 4.83 -9.13 25.26
C SER A 67 4.34 -10.57 25.32
N TYR A 68 3.26 -10.88 24.60
CA TYR A 68 2.74 -12.24 24.44
C TYR A 68 1.78 -12.33 23.26
N CYS A 69 1.50 -13.54 22.80
CA CYS A 69 0.40 -13.83 21.89
C CYS A 69 -0.96 -13.74 22.61
N THR A 70 -2.00 -13.30 21.91
CA THR A 70 -3.34 -13.10 22.46
C THR A 70 -4.42 -13.38 21.43
N ASP A 71 -5.64 -13.58 21.91
CA ASP A 71 -6.88 -13.73 21.13
C ASP A 71 -7.81 -12.51 21.28
N ILE A 72 -7.24 -11.36 21.65
CA ILE A 72 -7.98 -10.10 21.82
C ILE A 72 -8.29 -9.50 20.45
N TRP A 73 -7.35 -9.64 19.52
CA TRP A 73 -7.47 -9.18 18.15
C TRP A 73 -6.63 -10.09 17.26
N GLN A 74 -7.18 -10.48 16.12
CA GLN A 74 -6.51 -11.28 15.09
C GLN A 74 -7.32 -11.14 13.80
N THR A 75 -6.64 -11.28 12.69
CA THR A 75 -7.17 -11.09 11.35
C THR A 75 -7.24 -12.40 10.58
N ASP A 76 -6.35 -13.34 10.89
CA ASP A 76 -6.47 -14.75 10.52
C ASP A 76 -6.19 -15.63 11.73
N GLY A 77 -6.63 -16.89 11.68
CA GLY A 77 -6.36 -17.84 12.76
C GLY A 77 -7.02 -17.48 14.10
N ALA A 78 -6.33 -17.79 15.18
CA ALA A 78 -6.80 -17.65 16.56
C ALA A 78 -5.99 -16.65 17.38
N TYR A 79 -4.77 -16.30 16.96
CA TYR A 79 -3.83 -15.51 17.76
C TYR A 79 -3.10 -14.44 16.97
N SER A 80 -2.70 -13.38 17.68
CA SER A 80 -1.75 -12.36 17.23
C SER A 80 -0.69 -12.11 18.29
N ALA A 81 0.45 -11.52 17.95
CA ALA A 81 1.47 -11.12 18.91
C ALA A 81 1.28 -9.68 19.37
N CYS A 82 1.20 -9.43 20.68
CA CYS A 82 1.07 -8.07 21.19
C CYS A 82 2.24 -7.65 22.08
N LEU A 83 2.64 -6.41 21.90
CA LEU A 83 3.50 -5.62 22.78
C LEU A 83 2.63 -4.64 23.55
N PHE A 84 2.87 -4.45 24.85
CA PHE A 84 2.12 -3.45 25.59
C PHE A 84 2.91 -2.83 26.75
N SER A 85 2.58 -1.58 27.06
CA SER A 85 3.08 -0.87 28.22
C SER A 85 2.32 -1.27 29.48
N LEU A 86 2.99 -1.38 30.62
CA LEU A 86 2.33 -1.65 31.89
C LEU A 86 1.77 -0.36 32.50
N GLY A 87 0.46 -0.33 32.75
CA GLY A 87 -0.19 0.77 33.47
C GLY A 87 0.42 1.04 34.85
N GLY A 88 0.51 2.32 35.21
CA GLY A 88 1.10 2.82 36.45
C GLY A 88 2.62 2.89 36.47
N LYS A 89 3.31 2.55 35.37
CA LYS A 89 4.77 2.69 35.24
C LYS A 89 5.16 4.06 34.71
N SER A 90 6.37 4.48 35.07
CA SER A 90 6.97 5.71 34.55
C SER A 90 7.84 5.40 33.34
N PHE A 91 7.65 6.19 32.28
CA PHE A 91 8.36 6.06 31.01
C PHE A 91 9.23 7.29 30.74
N LYS A 92 10.28 7.06 29.97
CA LYS A 92 11.11 8.09 29.34
C LYS A 92 11.06 7.90 27.82
N PRO A 93 11.15 8.99 27.03
CA PRO A 93 11.23 8.89 25.59
C PRO A 93 12.35 7.94 25.14
N GLY A 94 12.05 7.09 24.16
CA GLY A 94 12.97 6.09 23.61
C GLY A 94 13.04 4.77 24.39
N GLN A 95 12.35 4.63 25.54
CA GLN A 95 12.18 3.32 26.14
C GLN A 95 11.24 2.48 25.29
N CYS A 96 11.64 1.27 24.94
CA CYS A 96 10.84 0.37 24.11
C CYS A 96 10.80 -1.05 24.65
N GLN A 97 9.86 -1.81 24.08
CA GLN A 97 9.82 -3.26 24.07
C GLN A 97 9.76 -3.70 22.61
N SER A 98 10.46 -4.79 22.29
CA SER A 98 10.38 -5.36 20.95
C SER A 98 10.65 -6.85 20.94
N PHE A 99 10.30 -7.45 19.81
CA PHE A 99 10.77 -8.77 19.42
C PHE A 99 11.20 -8.74 17.96
N TYR A 100 12.14 -9.61 17.61
CA TYR A 100 12.76 -9.62 16.29
C TYR A 100 13.16 -11.03 15.84
N GLN A 101 13.37 -11.17 14.55
CA GLN A 101 13.92 -12.35 13.91
C GLN A 101 14.92 -11.94 12.83
N TYR A 102 15.97 -12.72 12.65
CA TYR A 102 16.84 -12.57 11.50
C TYR A 102 16.24 -13.34 10.32
N VAL A 103 16.08 -12.67 9.19
CA VAL A 103 15.52 -13.25 7.96
C VAL A 103 16.46 -12.93 6.82
N ASP A 104 16.76 -13.94 6.00
CA ASP A 104 17.45 -13.73 4.72
C ASP A 104 16.47 -13.07 3.75
N LEU A 105 16.64 -11.78 3.45
CA LEU A 105 15.74 -11.02 2.57
C LEU A 105 16.18 -11.08 1.10
N THR A 106 17.14 -11.94 0.75
CA THR A 106 17.65 -12.06 -0.61
C THR A 106 16.54 -12.39 -1.60
N GLY A 107 16.32 -11.49 -2.57
CA GLY A 107 15.30 -11.65 -3.61
C GLY A 107 13.88 -11.34 -3.15
N MET A 108 13.68 -10.84 -1.94
CA MET A 108 12.39 -10.34 -1.46
C MET A 108 12.23 -8.86 -1.78
N GLY A 109 10.98 -8.41 -1.93
CA GLY A 109 10.65 -7.01 -2.21
C GLY A 109 9.69 -6.38 -1.20
N VAL A 110 8.90 -7.18 -0.47
CA VAL A 110 7.90 -6.68 0.49
C VAL A 110 7.88 -7.50 1.77
N ILE A 111 7.68 -6.82 2.91
CA ILE A 111 7.13 -7.42 4.13
C ILE A 111 5.67 -7.01 4.26
N GLY A 112 4.77 -7.98 4.37
CA GLY A 112 3.34 -7.75 4.63
C GLY A 112 2.97 -8.09 6.06
N PHE A 113 2.03 -7.35 6.66
CA PHE A 113 1.52 -7.61 8.01
C PHE A 113 0.17 -6.93 8.26
N ASP A 114 -0.51 -7.38 9.31
CA ASP A 114 -1.64 -6.70 9.92
C ASP A 114 -1.22 -6.16 11.31
N ALA A 115 -1.75 -5.00 11.70
CA ALA A 115 -1.53 -4.45 13.03
C ALA A 115 -2.78 -3.79 13.63
N MET A 116 -2.84 -3.72 14.95
CA MET A 116 -3.83 -2.94 15.69
C MET A 116 -3.17 -2.18 16.83
N LEU A 117 -3.47 -0.90 16.95
CA LEU A 117 -3.07 -0.04 18.06
C LEU A 117 -4.29 0.28 18.92
N THR A 118 -4.20 0.12 20.23
CA THR A 118 -5.30 0.45 21.17
C THR A 118 -4.79 0.68 22.60
N ALA A 119 -5.62 1.21 23.48
CA ALA A 119 -5.30 1.36 24.90
C ALA A 119 -6.40 0.84 25.82
N ASN A 120 -6.03 0.43 27.04
CA ASN A 120 -6.96 -0.05 28.07
C ASN A 120 -6.67 0.68 29.39
N PRO A 121 -7.67 1.26 30.08
CA PRO A 121 -9.11 1.26 29.78
C PRO A 121 -9.62 2.42 28.92
N SER A 122 -8.77 3.37 28.54
CA SER A 122 -9.22 4.56 27.81
C SER A 122 -9.77 4.27 26.42
N GLY A 123 -9.28 3.21 25.76
CA GLY A 123 -9.61 2.93 24.36
C GLY A 123 -9.15 4.06 23.44
N VAL A 124 -8.03 4.72 23.78
CA VAL A 124 -7.38 5.72 22.93
C VAL A 124 -5.87 5.54 23.02
N PHE A 125 -5.25 5.13 21.91
CA PHE A 125 -3.80 5.02 21.81
C PHE A 125 -3.13 6.41 21.79
N ALA A 126 -2.13 6.63 22.65
CA ALA A 126 -1.37 7.87 22.79
C ALA A 126 -0.01 7.61 23.45
N HIS A 127 0.90 8.59 23.48
CA HIS A 127 2.23 8.56 24.16
C HIS A 127 3.25 7.53 23.67
N PHE A 128 2.85 6.64 22.76
CA PHE A 128 3.67 5.56 22.23
C PHE A 128 3.61 5.55 20.70
N GLU A 129 4.57 4.86 20.11
CA GLU A 129 4.66 4.59 18.68
C GLU A 129 4.89 3.10 18.46
N ALA A 130 4.12 2.51 17.55
CA ALA A 130 4.40 1.19 17.01
C ALA A 130 5.27 1.34 15.76
N SER A 131 6.27 0.48 15.59
CA SER A 131 7.14 0.50 14.41
C SER A 131 7.59 -0.89 13.98
N LEU A 132 7.74 -1.06 12.67
CA LEU A 132 8.45 -2.18 12.06
C LEU A 132 9.77 -1.64 11.53
N LEU A 133 10.87 -2.23 11.98
CA LEU A 133 12.23 -1.85 11.61
C LEU A 133 12.95 -2.98 10.90
N VAL A 134 13.83 -2.62 9.99
CA VAL A 134 14.83 -3.52 9.39
C VAL A 134 16.20 -2.93 9.67
N ASP A 135 17.06 -3.66 10.39
CA ASP A 135 18.38 -3.21 10.84
C ASP A 135 18.36 -1.80 11.50
N ASP A 136 17.48 -1.62 12.48
CA ASP A 136 17.24 -0.34 13.18
C ASP A 136 16.69 0.81 12.30
N VAL A 137 16.42 0.58 11.02
CA VAL A 137 15.76 1.55 10.14
C VAL A 137 14.24 1.34 10.17
N PRO A 138 13.44 2.31 10.66
CA PRO A 138 11.99 2.18 10.65
C PRO A 138 11.47 2.26 9.20
N LEU A 139 10.79 1.20 8.76
CA LEU A 139 10.13 1.14 7.45
C LEU A 139 8.62 1.44 7.56
N TRP A 140 8.04 1.25 8.74
CA TRP A 140 6.68 1.65 9.06
C TRP A 140 6.57 2.11 10.51
N SER A 141 5.72 3.10 10.76
CA SER A 141 5.44 3.61 12.11
C SER A 141 4.01 4.14 12.21
N ALA A 142 3.37 3.94 13.36
CA ALA A 142 2.05 4.50 13.64
C ALA A 142 1.92 4.98 15.09
N THR A 143 1.19 6.07 15.27
CA THR A 143 0.90 6.70 16.57
C THR A 143 -0.60 6.93 16.79
N VAL A 144 -1.42 6.59 15.81
CA VAL A 144 -2.88 6.80 15.84
C VAL A 144 -3.54 5.46 16.17
N GLU A 145 -4.59 5.50 16.98
CA GLU A 145 -5.39 4.33 17.26
C GLU A 145 -6.09 3.79 16.00
N GLY A 146 -6.14 2.47 15.85
CA GLY A 146 -6.89 1.84 14.79
C GLY A 146 -6.35 0.48 14.38
N GLU A 147 -7.06 -0.13 13.42
CA GLU A 147 -6.63 -1.32 12.71
C GLU A 147 -5.95 -0.93 11.40
N TYR A 148 -4.81 -1.56 11.14
CA TYR A 148 -3.95 -1.37 9.99
C TYR A 148 -3.88 -2.71 9.27
N LEU A 149 -4.79 -2.91 8.32
CA LEU A 149 -4.93 -4.17 7.59
C LEU A 149 -4.13 -4.15 6.29
N ASN A 150 -3.59 -5.30 5.90
CA ASN A 150 -2.79 -5.56 4.70
C ASN A 150 -1.72 -4.50 4.48
N GLN A 151 -0.97 -4.18 5.54
CA GLN A 151 0.13 -3.24 5.44
C GLN A 151 1.28 -3.89 4.70
N GLU A 152 1.92 -3.13 3.83
CA GLU A 152 3.09 -3.56 3.08
C GLU A 152 4.22 -2.53 3.26
N VAL A 153 5.43 -3.01 3.50
CA VAL A 153 6.64 -2.18 3.46
C VAL A 153 7.61 -2.72 2.42
N SER A 154 8.16 -1.81 1.63
CA SER A 154 9.18 -2.16 0.65
C SER A 154 10.50 -2.52 1.35
N ILE A 155 11.04 -3.67 0.98
CA ILE A 155 12.39 -4.13 1.31
C ILE A 155 13.21 -4.37 0.02
N ALA A 156 12.75 -3.80 -1.10
CA ALA A 156 13.37 -3.97 -2.39
C ALA A 156 14.85 -3.55 -2.35
N GLY A 157 15.72 -4.44 -2.82
CA GLY A 157 17.15 -4.22 -2.85
C GLY A 157 17.90 -4.57 -1.55
N LEU A 158 17.20 -5.00 -0.49
CA LEU A 158 17.83 -5.66 0.65
C LEU A 158 18.25 -7.09 0.26
N SER A 159 19.36 -7.55 0.81
CA SER A 159 19.95 -8.85 0.49
C SER A 159 20.79 -9.35 1.66
N ASP A 160 20.93 -10.67 1.79
CA ASP A 160 21.48 -11.35 2.95
C ASP A 160 20.55 -11.27 4.18
N TRP A 161 21.10 -11.67 5.33
CA TRP A 161 20.40 -11.73 6.60
C TRP A 161 20.25 -10.34 7.21
N HIS A 162 19.00 -9.94 7.40
CA HIS A 162 18.61 -8.70 8.07
C HIS A 162 17.83 -8.99 9.35
N MET A 163 17.95 -8.10 10.34
CA MET A 163 17.12 -8.14 11.53
C MET A 163 15.80 -7.42 11.25
N VAL A 164 14.68 -8.13 11.31
CA VAL A 164 13.34 -7.53 11.26
C VAL A 164 12.77 -7.49 12.68
N GLU A 165 12.37 -6.30 13.12
CA GLU A 165 11.94 -6.01 14.49
C GLU A 165 10.57 -5.34 14.52
N LEU A 166 9.70 -5.83 15.40
CA LEU A 166 8.43 -5.19 15.76
C LEU A 166 8.58 -4.55 17.13
N ARG A 167 8.29 -3.25 17.22
CA ARG A 167 8.65 -2.42 18.39
C ARG A 167 7.50 -1.53 18.84
N LEU A 168 7.39 -1.38 20.16
CA LEU A 168 6.56 -0.37 20.83
C LEU A 168 7.48 0.58 21.61
N THR A 169 7.49 1.87 21.26
CA THR A 169 8.40 2.88 21.83
C THR A 169 7.62 3.97 22.54
N ALA A 170 8.05 4.35 23.75
CA ALA A 170 7.52 5.52 24.46
C ALA A 170 8.04 6.81 23.81
N LEU A 171 7.13 7.72 23.46
CA LEU A 171 7.45 9.03 22.89
C LEU A 171 7.54 10.10 23.99
N ASP A 172 6.67 10.00 25.00
CA ASP A 172 6.55 10.99 26.07
C ASP A 172 7.12 10.50 27.40
N SER A 173 7.63 11.43 28.20
CA SER A 173 7.93 11.16 29.61
C SER A 173 6.67 11.28 30.45
N GLY A 174 6.37 10.29 31.28
CA GLY A 174 5.19 10.36 32.14
C GLY A 174 4.95 9.08 32.93
N THR A 175 3.96 9.14 33.83
CA THR A 175 3.39 7.93 34.44
C THR A 175 1.98 7.80 33.92
N PHE A 176 1.73 6.77 33.13
CA PHE A 176 0.44 6.55 32.48
C PHE A 176 -0.29 5.43 33.19
N THR A 177 -1.54 5.65 33.55
CA THR A 177 -2.38 4.60 34.17
C THR A 177 -2.88 3.60 33.17
N ASP A 178 -3.04 4.04 31.92
CA ASP A 178 -3.47 3.19 30.81
C ASP A 178 -2.33 2.29 30.36
N SER A 179 -2.70 1.13 29.82
CA SER A 179 -1.79 0.23 29.11
C SER A 179 -2.03 0.44 27.62
N TYR A 180 -0.96 0.72 26.86
CA TYR A 180 -0.98 0.95 25.43
C TYR A 180 -0.49 -0.30 24.72
N TRP A 181 -1.25 -0.79 23.76
CA TRP A 181 -1.08 -2.09 23.13
C TRP A 181 -0.86 -1.89 21.63
N VAL A 182 0.08 -2.65 21.09
CA VAL A 182 0.16 -2.91 19.65
C VAL A 182 0.17 -4.40 19.44
N CYS A 183 -0.74 -4.87 18.58
CA CYS A 183 -0.87 -6.25 18.18
C CYS A 183 -0.47 -6.39 16.71
N TRP A 184 0.21 -7.48 16.37
CA TRP A 184 0.76 -7.78 15.07
C TRP A 184 0.30 -9.17 14.65
N ASP A 185 -0.12 -9.30 13.40
CA ASP A 185 -0.60 -10.57 12.84
C ASP A 185 -0.16 -10.70 11.37
N ASN A 186 -0.26 -11.91 10.82
CA ASN A 186 -0.07 -12.21 9.40
C ASN A 186 1.24 -11.70 8.79
N LEU A 187 2.34 -11.76 9.56
CA LEU A 187 3.63 -11.34 9.06
C LEU A 187 4.08 -12.26 7.91
N SER A 188 4.57 -11.67 6.84
CA SER A 188 4.94 -12.39 5.62
C SER A 188 5.99 -11.61 4.83
N VAL A 189 6.73 -12.32 3.96
CA VAL A 189 7.67 -11.74 3.00
C VAL A 189 7.31 -12.25 1.62
N PHE A 190 7.38 -11.36 0.63
CA PHE A 190 7.04 -11.65 -0.76
C PHE A 190 8.16 -11.21 -1.69
N GLU A 191 8.34 -11.94 -2.79
CA GLU A 191 9.31 -11.65 -3.86
C GLU A 191 8.92 -10.42 -4.71
N GLY A 192 7.67 -9.94 -4.58
CA GLY A 192 7.17 -8.77 -5.31
C GLY A 192 7.59 -7.44 -4.71
N ALA A 193 7.65 -6.40 -5.53
CA ALA A 193 7.82 -5.02 -5.07
C ALA A 193 6.50 -4.47 -4.52
N SER A 194 6.57 -3.58 -3.52
CA SER A 194 5.38 -2.96 -2.90
C SER A 194 4.57 -2.23 -3.95
N THR A 195 3.26 -2.46 -3.98
CA THR A 195 2.40 -1.73 -4.92
C THR A 195 2.33 -0.27 -4.49
N LEU A 196 2.76 0.64 -5.36
CA LEU A 196 2.70 2.07 -5.10
C LEU A 196 1.27 2.57 -5.26
N GLU A 197 0.76 3.24 -4.22
CA GLU A 197 -0.51 3.96 -4.29
C GLU A 197 -0.34 5.25 -5.11
N ALA A 198 -0.89 5.26 -6.31
CA ALA A 198 -0.82 6.38 -7.26
C ALA A 198 -2.08 7.25 -7.17
N ALA A 199 -1.91 8.58 -7.21
CA ALA A 199 -3.04 9.48 -7.40
C ALA A 199 -3.43 9.50 -8.89
N ILE A 200 -4.71 9.22 -9.17
CA ILE A 200 -5.22 9.08 -10.53
C ILE A 200 -6.28 10.15 -10.81
N ASP A 201 -6.03 10.96 -11.84
CA ASP A 201 -7.02 11.90 -12.37
C ASP A 201 -7.36 11.59 -13.83
N LEU A 202 -8.65 11.63 -14.17
CA LEU A 202 -9.17 11.34 -15.50
C LEU A 202 -9.79 12.60 -16.11
N ASP A 203 -9.33 12.98 -17.30
CA ASP A 203 -9.88 14.10 -18.07
C ASP A 203 -10.38 13.64 -19.46
N PRO A 204 -11.69 13.78 -19.73
CA PRO A 204 -12.72 14.33 -18.83
C PRO A 204 -13.15 13.34 -17.76
N ASP A 205 -13.43 13.86 -16.56
CA ASP A 205 -13.99 13.13 -15.42
C ASP A 205 -15.48 12.78 -15.62
N THR A 206 -16.07 13.34 -16.67
CA THR A 206 -17.49 13.22 -17.02
C THR A 206 -17.65 12.65 -18.41
N LEU A 207 -18.11 11.41 -18.48
CA LEU A 207 -18.48 10.75 -19.72
C LEU A 207 -19.88 11.17 -20.14
N ASN A 208 -19.94 11.73 -21.34
CA ASN A 208 -21.16 11.85 -22.11
C ASN A 208 -21.18 10.75 -23.18
N PRO A 209 -21.96 9.66 -23.01
CA PRO A 209 -22.00 8.56 -23.98
C PRO A 209 -22.48 9.01 -25.38
N PHE A 210 -23.07 10.19 -25.50
CA PHE A 210 -23.58 10.79 -26.74
C PHE A 210 -22.56 11.67 -27.45
N LEU A 211 -21.42 11.98 -26.82
CA LEU A 211 -20.29 12.66 -27.44
C LEU A 211 -19.15 11.65 -27.66
N HIS A 212 -18.62 11.62 -28.88
CA HIS A 212 -17.46 10.81 -29.20
C HIS A 212 -16.19 11.62 -28.93
N GLY A 213 -15.74 11.60 -27.67
CA GLY A 213 -14.33 11.85 -27.39
C GLY A 213 -13.49 10.78 -28.11
N ARG A 214 -12.25 11.11 -28.50
CA ARG A 214 -11.33 10.08 -29.02
C ARG A 214 -10.63 9.36 -27.88
N TRP A 215 -10.25 10.11 -26.85
CA TRP A 215 -9.44 9.62 -25.75
C TRP A 215 -9.98 10.12 -24.42
N ILE A 216 -9.75 9.35 -23.38
CA ILE A 216 -9.73 9.82 -21.99
C ILE A 216 -8.25 9.97 -21.62
N THR A 217 -7.87 11.13 -21.12
CA THR A 217 -6.52 11.39 -20.61
C THR A 217 -6.50 10.98 -19.14
N CYS A 218 -5.42 10.33 -18.72
CA CYS A 218 -5.20 9.91 -17.34
C CYS A 218 -3.86 10.48 -16.89
N TYR A 219 -3.87 11.16 -15.74
CA TYR A 219 -2.70 11.67 -15.05
C TYR A 219 -2.41 10.73 -13.88
N ILE A 220 -1.20 10.17 -13.87
CA ILE A 220 -0.74 9.21 -12.87
C ILE A 220 0.39 9.84 -12.08
N GLU A 221 0.12 10.19 -10.83
CA GLU A 221 1.11 10.71 -9.88
C GLU A 221 1.55 9.57 -8.96
N LEU A 222 2.86 9.44 -8.74
CA LEU A 222 3.42 8.48 -7.78
C LEU A 222 3.78 9.19 -6.48
N PRO A 223 3.89 8.47 -5.35
CA PRO A 223 4.32 9.07 -4.09
C PRO A 223 5.65 9.85 -4.20
N GLU A 224 5.84 10.84 -3.32
CA GLU A 224 7.05 11.65 -3.30
C GLU A 224 8.32 10.78 -3.25
N GLY A 225 9.28 11.06 -4.15
CA GLY A 225 10.53 10.30 -4.28
C GLY A 225 10.54 9.30 -5.45
N TYR A 226 9.40 8.98 -6.05
CA TYR A 226 9.33 8.14 -7.25
C TYR A 226 9.38 8.97 -8.54
N ASP A 227 10.12 8.48 -9.53
CA ASP A 227 10.22 9.12 -10.85
C ASP A 227 9.16 8.55 -11.79
N VAL A 228 8.12 9.33 -12.10
CA VAL A 228 7.07 8.95 -13.06
C VAL A 228 7.61 8.66 -14.47
N ALA A 229 8.83 9.10 -14.80
CA ALA A 229 9.51 8.71 -16.03
C ALA A 229 9.86 7.22 -16.09
N GLN A 230 9.89 6.53 -14.94
CA GLN A 230 10.07 5.08 -14.85
C GLN A 230 8.78 4.29 -15.06
N ILE A 231 7.60 4.91 -15.15
CA ILE A 231 6.37 4.16 -15.50
C ILE A 231 6.52 3.57 -16.90
N ASP A 232 6.38 2.24 -17.03
CA ASP A 232 6.28 1.54 -18.30
C ASP A 232 4.87 1.73 -18.86
N GLU A 233 4.72 2.65 -19.82
CA GLU A 233 3.42 2.96 -20.42
C GLU A 233 2.73 1.75 -21.09
N SER A 234 3.47 0.68 -21.40
CA SER A 234 2.92 -0.51 -22.06
C SER A 234 2.20 -1.47 -21.09
N THR A 235 2.48 -1.36 -19.79
CA THR A 235 1.85 -2.18 -18.74
C THR A 235 0.61 -1.49 -18.16
N VAL A 236 0.43 -0.20 -18.42
CA VAL A 236 -0.65 0.60 -17.83
C VAL A 236 -2.02 0.19 -18.39
N THR A 237 -2.95 -0.12 -17.49
CA THR A 237 -4.34 -0.50 -17.80
C THR A 237 -5.34 0.27 -16.95
N LEU A 238 -6.56 0.44 -17.48
CA LEU A 238 -7.74 0.93 -16.75
C LEU A 238 -8.81 -0.16 -16.83
N GLU A 239 -9.12 -0.84 -15.73
CA GLU A 239 -10.06 -1.98 -15.71
C GLU A 239 -9.79 -2.96 -16.89
N GLU A 240 -8.52 -3.35 -17.08
CA GLU A 240 -8.03 -4.20 -18.18
C GLU A 240 -7.95 -3.54 -19.57
N ILE A 241 -8.40 -2.28 -19.73
CA ILE A 241 -8.26 -1.53 -20.97
C ILE A 241 -6.83 -0.99 -21.05
N ALA A 242 -6.04 -1.51 -21.97
CA ALA A 242 -4.66 -1.08 -22.17
C ALA A 242 -4.56 0.40 -22.58
N ALA A 243 -3.57 1.09 -22.02
CA ALA A 243 -3.23 2.44 -22.44
C ALA A 243 -2.80 2.45 -23.91
N VAL A 244 -3.21 3.50 -24.62
CA VAL A 244 -2.82 3.72 -26.01
C VAL A 244 -1.35 4.12 -26.04
N THR A 245 -0.50 3.27 -26.62
CA THR A 245 0.94 3.51 -26.75
C THR A 245 1.34 3.91 -28.17
N GLY A 246 2.53 4.50 -28.33
CA GLY A 246 3.12 4.81 -29.63
C GLY A 246 2.82 6.20 -30.20
N PRO A 247 3.37 6.53 -31.40
CA PRO A 247 3.35 7.87 -31.98
C PRO A 247 1.97 8.35 -32.45
N ASP A 248 1.03 7.44 -32.71
CA ASP A 248 -0.36 7.76 -33.08
C ASP A 248 -1.14 8.44 -31.94
N ARG A 249 -0.62 8.32 -30.69
CA ARG A 249 -1.10 8.97 -29.47
C ARG A 249 -1.05 10.50 -29.53
N TRP A 250 -0.13 11.08 -30.32
CA TRP A 250 0.15 12.53 -30.35
C TRP A 250 0.27 13.14 -31.75
N MET A 251 0.16 12.34 -32.82
CA MET A 251 0.23 12.83 -34.20
C MET A 251 -1.04 13.58 -34.64
N ARG A 252 -1.26 14.81 -34.13
CA ARG A 252 -2.21 15.75 -34.75
C ARG A 252 -1.88 17.23 -34.64
N MET A 253 -0.60 17.63 -34.79
CA MET A 253 -0.31 19.05 -35.09
C MET A 253 0.64 19.33 -36.26
N TRP A 254 1.43 18.39 -36.77
CA TRP A 254 2.43 18.72 -37.81
C TRP A 254 2.57 17.73 -38.97
N SER A 255 1.78 16.66 -39.01
CA SER A 255 1.91 15.64 -40.04
C SER A 255 1.52 16.16 -41.43
N ARG A 256 0.58 17.11 -41.58
CA ARG A 256 0.18 17.59 -42.92
C ARG A 256 1.28 18.35 -43.69
N TRP A 257 2.39 18.75 -43.05
CA TRP A 257 3.49 19.51 -43.67
C TRP A 257 4.83 18.75 -43.80
N TRP A 258 4.92 17.49 -43.37
CA TRP A 258 6.22 16.78 -43.28
C TRP A 258 6.28 15.35 -43.85
N TRP A 259 5.28 14.91 -44.62
CA TRP A 259 5.21 13.56 -45.21
C TRP A 259 6.25 13.32 -46.33
N GLY A 260 7.53 13.33 -45.99
CA GLY A 260 8.60 12.99 -46.94
C GLY A 260 10.00 12.84 -46.32
N ARG A 261 10.17 12.92 -44.99
CA ARG A 261 11.50 12.91 -44.36
C ARG A 261 11.60 11.90 -43.21
N PRO A 262 12.36 10.80 -43.37
CA PRO A 262 12.48 9.71 -42.39
C PRO A 262 12.96 10.12 -40.99
N TRP A 263 13.65 11.25 -40.87
CA TRP A 263 14.20 11.73 -39.60
C TRP A 263 13.18 12.42 -38.68
N ALA A 264 12.01 12.84 -39.19
CA ALA A 264 10.95 13.44 -38.37
C ALA A 264 10.23 12.43 -37.48
N TRP A 265 10.16 11.16 -37.93
CA TRP A 265 9.71 10.05 -37.10
C TRP A 265 10.62 9.87 -35.88
N ARG A 266 11.95 9.85 -36.11
CA ARG A 266 12.94 9.68 -35.04
C ARG A 266 12.93 10.85 -34.04
N TRP A 267 12.70 12.08 -34.50
CA TRP A 267 12.58 13.27 -33.64
C TRP A 267 11.26 13.32 -32.88
N ALA A 268 10.14 12.92 -33.49
CA ALA A 268 8.84 12.83 -32.81
C ALA A 268 8.83 11.75 -31.72
N CYS A 269 9.36 10.56 -32.01
CA CYS A 269 9.50 9.47 -31.03
C CYS A 269 10.39 9.86 -29.85
N ALA A 270 11.49 10.60 -30.08
CA ALA A 270 12.40 11.05 -29.02
C ALA A 270 11.83 12.19 -28.14
N ASN A 271 10.78 12.89 -28.59
CA ASN A 271 10.15 14.00 -27.86
C ASN A 271 8.78 13.64 -27.24
N VAL A 272 8.32 12.40 -27.40
CA VAL A 272 7.04 11.95 -26.81
C VAL A 272 7.17 11.79 -25.29
N SER A 273 8.27 11.21 -24.79
CA SER A 273 8.48 10.99 -23.35
C SER A 273 8.58 12.27 -22.51
N ARG A 274 9.12 13.37 -23.08
CA ARG A 274 9.15 14.68 -22.40
C ARG A 274 7.83 15.45 -22.44
N ARG A 275 6.86 14.99 -23.24
CA ARG A 275 5.52 15.59 -23.37
C ARG A 275 4.44 14.79 -22.65
N THR A 276 4.79 13.63 -22.11
CA THR A 276 3.93 12.76 -21.30
C THR A 276 4.25 12.87 -19.80
N ILE A 277 5.06 13.85 -19.40
CA ILE A 277 5.30 14.22 -18.01
C ILE A 277 4.88 15.67 -17.87
N VAL A 278 3.91 15.94 -17.02
CA VAL A 278 3.38 17.28 -16.71
C VAL A 278 3.25 17.39 -15.20
N ASP A 279 3.00 18.59 -14.70
CA ASP A 279 2.54 18.83 -13.32
C ASP A 279 1.16 19.48 -13.51
N HIS A 280 0.13 18.63 -13.52
CA HIS A 280 -1.24 18.95 -13.93
C HIS A 280 -1.91 19.82 -12.87
N ASP A 281 -1.76 19.47 -11.60
CA ASP A 281 -2.43 20.13 -10.49
C ASP A 281 -1.58 21.24 -9.82
N ARG A 282 -0.28 21.30 -10.15
CA ARG A 282 0.70 22.31 -9.70
C ARG A 282 1.11 22.17 -8.24
N ASP A 283 1.14 20.94 -7.74
CA ASP A 283 1.65 20.64 -6.40
C ASP A 283 3.19 20.49 -6.36
N GLY A 284 3.83 20.37 -7.53
CA GLY A 284 5.28 20.21 -7.70
C GLY A 284 5.75 18.76 -7.86
N ILE A 285 4.83 17.79 -7.86
CA ILE A 285 5.05 16.39 -8.16
C ILE A 285 4.54 16.12 -9.59
N PRO A 286 5.41 15.76 -10.55
CA PRO A 286 4.96 15.58 -11.91
C PRO A 286 4.20 14.26 -12.09
N GLU A 287 3.15 14.26 -12.91
CA GLU A 287 2.38 13.08 -13.30
C GLU A 287 2.77 12.55 -14.69
N ARG A 288 2.65 11.24 -14.86
CA ARG A 288 2.69 10.59 -16.17
C ARG A 288 1.32 10.70 -16.84
N VAL A 289 1.31 11.27 -18.04
CA VAL A 289 0.12 11.37 -18.89
C VAL A 289 -0.02 10.13 -19.77
N VAL A 290 -1.07 9.37 -19.54
CA VAL A 290 -1.52 8.28 -20.42
C VAL A 290 -2.89 8.54 -21.03
N ARG A 291 -3.28 7.72 -22.01
CA ARG A 291 -4.57 7.85 -22.69
C ARG A 291 -5.22 6.51 -22.91
N PHE A 292 -6.54 6.46 -22.78
CA PHE A 292 -7.37 5.29 -23.03
C PHE A 292 -8.38 5.57 -24.13
N ASP A 293 -8.81 4.52 -24.85
CA ASP A 293 -9.87 4.64 -25.85
C ASP A 293 -11.21 5.01 -25.20
N TRP A 294 -11.83 6.09 -25.70
CA TRP A 294 -13.10 6.57 -25.15
C TRP A 294 -14.22 5.53 -25.22
N ALA A 295 -14.33 4.82 -26.34
CA ALA A 295 -15.42 3.87 -26.53
C ALA A 295 -15.25 2.65 -25.62
N ALA A 296 -14.01 2.20 -25.42
CA ALA A 296 -13.69 1.13 -24.48
C ALA A 296 -14.07 1.51 -23.03
N VAL A 297 -13.68 2.69 -22.56
CA VAL A 297 -14.00 3.12 -21.19
C VAL A 297 -15.50 3.44 -21.03
N ALA A 298 -16.14 4.01 -22.05
CA ALA A 298 -17.59 4.23 -22.04
C ALA A 298 -18.40 2.94 -22.01
N ALA A 299 -17.86 1.81 -22.49
CA ALA A 299 -18.52 0.52 -22.46
C ALA A 299 -18.60 -0.09 -21.06
N ILE A 300 -17.64 0.23 -20.19
CA ILE A 300 -17.59 -0.25 -18.79
C ILE A 300 -18.25 0.72 -17.79
N ALA A 301 -18.42 1.99 -18.18
CA ALA A 301 -18.98 3.02 -17.31
C ALA A 301 -20.50 2.87 -17.10
N GLN A 302 -20.93 2.91 -15.84
CA GLN A 302 -22.31 2.84 -15.38
C GLN A 302 -22.74 4.15 -14.71
N ALA A 303 -23.98 4.58 -15.01
CA ALA A 303 -24.56 5.78 -14.41
C ALA A 303 -25.04 5.54 -12.97
N PRO A 304 -24.98 6.56 -12.09
CA PRO A 304 -24.52 7.93 -12.35
C PRO A 304 -23.00 8.13 -12.22
N GLN A 305 -22.30 7.18 -11.61
CA GLN A 305 -20.85 7.22 -11.42
C GLN A 305 -20.28 5.80 -11.35
N THR A 306 -19.06 5.64 -11.82
CA THR A 306 -18.29 4.38 -11.75
C THR A 306 -16.90 4.68 -11.23
N THR A 307 -16.48 3.96 -10.20
CA THR A 307 -15.08 3.96 -9.74
C THR A 307 -14.33 2.95 -10.58
N VAL A 308 -13.23 3.37 -11.18
CA VAL A 308 -12.35 2.54 -12.01
C VAL A 308 -10.95 2.48 -11.37
N ALA A 309 -10.30 1.33 -11.47
CA ALA A 309 -8.91 1.16 -11.10
C ALA A 309 -7.97 1.35 -12.30
N VAL A 310 -6.87 2.04 -12.06
CA VAL A 310 -5.72 2.15 -12.99
C VAL A 310 -4.54 1.48 -12.32
N ALA A 311 -3.87 0.60 -13.05
CA ALA A 311 -2.69 -0.11 -12.56
C ALA A 311 -1.62 -0.22 -13.64
N GLY A 312 -0.38 -0.41 -13.24
CA GLY A 312 0.75 -0.65 -14.14
C GLY A 312 2.02 -0.97 -13.37
N GLU A 313 3.14 -0.94 -14.07
CA GLU A 313 4.46 -1.22 -13.50
C GLU A 313 5.45 -0.13 -13.89
N LEU A 314 6.42 0.13 -13.01
CA LEU A 314 7.64 0.83 -13.34
C LEU A 314 8.58 -0.10 -14.14
N LEU A 315 9.57 0.48 -14.82
CA LEU A 315 10.56 -0.25 -15.63
C LEU A 315 11.43 -1.23 -14.81
N ASP A 316 11.46 -1.07 -13.48
CA ASP A 316 12.12 -1.99 -12.55
C ASP A 316 11.21 -3.13 -12.06
N GLY A 317 9.95 -3.16 -12.52
CA GLY A 317 8.94 -4.15 -12.14
C GLY A 317 8.11 -3.75 -10.92
N THR A 318 8.32 -2.57 -10.33
CA THR A 318 7.51 -2.10 -9.19
C THR A 318 6.08 -1.83 -9.63
N PRO A 319 5.07 -2.55 -9.10
CA PRO A 319 3.68 -2.29 -9.45
C PRO A 319 3.19 -0.99 -8.83
N PHE A 320 2.22 -0.35 -9.47
CA PHE A 320 1.45 0.76 -8.89
C PHE A 320 -0.03 0.58 -9.19
N GLU A 321 -0.87 1.09 -8.32
CA GLU A 321 -2.31 1.13 -8.50
C GLU A 321 -2.91 2.43 -7.97
N GLY A 322 -4.07 2.80 -8.50
CA GLY A 322 -4.86 3.88 -7.99
C GLY A 322 -6.27 3.84 -8.54
N THR A 323 -7.17 4.64 -7.98
CA THR A 323 -8.57 4.66 -8.41
C THR A 323 -9.03 6.05 -8.78
N ALA A 324 -9.90 6.13 -9.79
CA ALA A 324 -10.53 7.36 -10.22
C ALA A 324 -12.05 7.16 -10.36
N THR A 325 -12.80 8.27 -10.31
CA THR A 325 -14.26 8.23 -10.46
C THR A 325 -14.68 8.89 -11.76
N ILE A 326 -15.44 8.15 -12.56
CA ILE A 326 -16.04 8.64 -13.80
C ILE A 326 -17.51 8.94 -13.55
N LYS A 327 -17.93 10.18 -13.80
CA LYS A 327 -19.35 10.58 -13.80
C LYS A 327 -19.96 10.27 -15.16
N VAL A 328 -21.19 9.77 -15.19
CA VAL A 328 -21.87 9.41 -16.45
C VAL A 328 -23.16 10.20 -16.58
N ILE A 329 -23.31 10.92 -17.69
CA ILE A 329 -24.55 11.66 -17.99
C ILE A 329 -25.64 10.68 -18.42
N ASP A 330 -26.72 10.65 -17.65
CA ASP A 330 -27.87 9.77 -17.88
C ASP A 330 -28.69 10.23 -19.09
N ARG A 331 -29.36 9.29 -19.77
CA ARG A 331 -30.19 9.62 -20.94
C ARG A 331 -31.34 10.53 -20.50
N PRO A 332 -31.58 11.70 -21.12
CA PRO A 332 -32.83 12.40 -20.89
C PRO A 332 -33.96 11.47 -21.34
N GLY A 333 -34.78 11.02 -20.38
CA GLY A 333 -35.92 10.16 -20.66
C GLY A 333 -36.76 10.80 -21.77
N LYS A 334 -37.12 10.02 -22.79
CA LYS A 334 -38.13 10.46 -23.78
C LYS A 334 -39.35 10.91 -22.98
N LYS A 335 -39.62 12.21 -22.94
CA LYS A 335 -40.91 12.71 -22.48
C LYS A 335 -41.96 12.02 -23.36
N LYS A 336 -42.76 11.16 -22.74
CA LYS A 336 -43.90 10.50 -23.39
C LYS A 336 -44.93 11.53 -23.81
#